data_AF-A0A1B6I7S1-F1
#
_entry.id   AF-A0A1B6I7S1-F1
#
_cell.length_a   1.000
_cell.length_b   1.000
_cell.length_c   1.000
_cell.angle_alpha   90.00
_cell.angle_beta   90.00
_cell.angle_gamma   90.00
#
_symmetry.space_group_name_H-M   'P 1'
#
loop_
_entity.id
_entity.type
_entity.pdbx_description
1 polymer ?
#
loop_
_entity_poly.entity_id
_entity_poly.type
_entity_poly.pdbx_seq_one_letter_code
_entity_poly.pdbx_strand_id
1 'polypeptide(L)'
;RLRFGEPVRFRFLVGMLSGACPDLLSAGLRFINAFVETAPSEQHRFYIQAELEQAGFKPSLLGKTLPSKAPGVESVKSELSRWDKNFIDVPALKATAEKATTEV
;
A
#
# COMPACT_ATOMS: atom_id res chain seq x y z
N ARG A 1 17.79 8.94 -4.43
CA ARG A 1 18.32 8.88 -3.05
C ARG A 1 19.16 10.11 -2.70
N LEU A 2 20.07 10.58 -3.56
CA LEU A 2 21.03 11.66 -3.25
C LEU A 2 20.46 13.08 -3.01
N ARG A 3 19.24 13.44 -3.46
CA ARG A 3 18.70 14.80 -3.22
C ARG A 3 18.10 15.01 -1.83
N PHE A 4 17.64 13.94 -1.17
CA PHE A 4 16.95 14.02 0.13
C PHE A 4 17.58 13.10 1.20
N GLY A 5 18.64 12.36 0.86
CA GLY A 5 19.33 11.46 1.80
C GLY A 5 18.45 10.31 2.32
N GLU A 6 17.32 10.01 1.68
CA GLU A 6 16.41 8.99 2.18
C GLU A 6 17.07 7.60 2.20
N PRO A 7 16.99 6.88 3.34
CA PRO A 7 17.65 5.57 3.49
C PRO A 7 17.05 4.51 2.54
N VAL A 8 15.75 4.64 2.22
CA VAL A 8 15.00 3.78 1.30
C VAL A 8 14.06 4.64 0.44
N ARG A 9 13.56 4.10 -0.68
CA ARG A 9 12.59 4.84 -1.51
C ARG A 9 11.26 4.97 -0.77
N PHE A 10 10.51 6.04 -1.06
CA PHE A 10 9.21 6.36 -0.46
C PHE A 10 9.21 6.70 1.03
N ARG A 11 10.38 6.77 1.70
CA ARG A 11 10.44 7.03 3.14
C ARG A 11 9.82 8.37 3.50
N PHE A 12 10.12 9.40 2.71
CA PHE A 12 9.52 10.72 2.89
C PHE A 12 8.02 10.72 2.64
N LEU A 13 7.57 10.07 1.55
CA LEU A 13 6.14 9.94 1.23
C LEU A 13 5.37 9.27 2.36
N VAL A 14 5.84 8.11 2.85
CA VAL A 14 5.20 7.39 3.97
C VAL A 14 5.18 8.24 5.23
N GLY A 15 6.26 8.99 5.48
CA GLY A 15 6.33 9.96 6.58
C GLY A 15 5.28 11.06 6.47
N MET A 16 5.10 11.66 5.29
CA MET A 16 4.07 12.66 5.05
C MET A 16 2.66 12.12 5.24
N LEU A 17 2.38 10.89 4.77
CA LEU A 17 1.06 10.27 4.93
C LEU A 17 0.76 9.92 6.40
N SER A 18 1.80 9.66 7.18
CA SER A 18 1.68 9.40 8.62
C SER A 18 1.38 10.69 9.37
N GLY A 19 0.09 11.00 9.54
CA GLY A 19 -0.39 12.23 10.20
C GLY A 19 -0.95 13.27 9.23
N ALA A 20 -1.06 12.94 7.95
CA ALA A 20 -1.78 13.76 6.98
C ALA A 20 -3.27 13.89 7.34
N CYS A 21 -3.88 15.01 6.96
CA CYS A 21 -5.33 15.15 6.98
C CYS A 21 -5.98 14.15 5.97
N PRO A 22 -7.27 13.80 6.15
CA PRO A 22 -7.94 12.79 5.34
C PRO A 22 -7.83 13.02 3.82
N ASP A 23 -7.94 14.26 3.37
CA ASP A 23 -7.89 14.58 1.94
C ASP A 23 -6.49 14.33 1.34
N LEU A 24 -5.44 14.77 2.03
CA LEU A 24 -4.06 14.53 1.61
C LEU A 24 -3.73 13.04 1.68
N LEU A 25 -4.18 12.35 2.73
CA LEU A 25 -4.00 10.92 2.86
C LEU A 25 -4.69 10.15 1.73
N SER A 26 -5.93 10.51 1.40
CA SER A 26 -6.68 9.90 0.28
C SER A 26 -5.99 10.14 -1.05
N ALA A 27 -5.52 11.36 -1.32
CA ALA A 27 -4.77 11.67 -2.54
C ALA A 27 -3.45 10.88 -2.62
N GLY A 28 -2.74 10.74 -1.51
CA GLY A 28 -1.50 9.95 -1.43
C GLY A 28 -1.73 8.46 -1.64
N LEU A 29 -2.77 7.89 -1.03
CA LEU A 29 -3.16 6.49 -1.25
C LEU A 29 -3.58 6.26 -2.69
N ARG A 30 -4.31 7.19 -3.31
CA ARG A 30 -4.67 7.12 -4.72
C ARG A 30 -3.44 7.12 -5.62
N PHE A 31 -2.45 7.97 -5.33
CA PHE A 31 -1.17 7.96 -6.03
C PHE A 31 -0.47 6.60 -5.90
N ILE A 32 -0.38 6.06 -4.68
CA ILE A 32 0.24 4.74 -4.44
C ILE A 32 -0.50 3.65 -5.22
N ASN A 33 -1.82 3.59 -5.14
CA ASN A 33 -2.64 2.61 -5.87
C ASN A 33 -2.42 2.72 -7.37
N ALA A 34 -2.48 3.94 -7.93
CA ALA A 34 -2.22 4.15 -9.36
C ALA A 34 -0.80 3.74 -9.75
N PHE A 35 0.21 4.06 -8.93
CA PHE A 35 1.60 3.70 -9.19
C PHE A 35 1.84 2.19 -9.19
N VAL A 36 1.21 1.45 -8.27
CA VAL A 36 1.26 -0.02 -8.26
C VAL A 36 0.50 -0.61 -9.44
N GLU A 37 -0.74 -0.16 -9.70
CA GLU A 37 -1.58 -0.72 -10.76
C GLU A 37 -1.00 -0.50 -12.16
N THR A 38 -0.33 0.62 -12.38
CA THR A 38 0.32 0.96 -13.67
C THR A 38 1.71 0.33 -13.84
N ALA A 39 2.18 -0.46 -12.88
CA ALA A 39 3.45 -1.17 -13.01
C ALA A 39 3.44 -2.15 -14.20
N PRO A 40 4.56 -2.31 -14.92
CA PRO A 40 4.61 -3.04 -16.19
C PRO A 40 4.49 -4.57 -16.05
N SER A 41 4.65 -5.12 -14.85
CA SER A 41 4.43 -6.55 -14.57
C SER A 41 4.16 -6.80 -13.08
N GLU A 42 3.64 -7.99 -12.75
CA GLU A 42 3.41 -8.42 -11.37
C GLU A 42 4.70 -8.44 -10.53
N GLN A 43 5.84 -8.76 -11.15
CA GLN A 43 7.14 -8.68 -10.47
C GLN A 43 7.47 -7.24 -10.04
N HIS A 44 7.18 -6.25 -10.89
CA HIS A 44 7.38 -4.84 -10.54
C HIS A 44 6.40 -4.40 -9.44
N ARG A 45 5.13 -4.85 -9.49
CA ARG A 45 4.16 -4.60 -8.42
C ARG A 45 4.64 -5.14 -7.08
N PHE A 46 5.08 -6.39 -7.05
CA PHE A 46 5.61 -7.02 -5.85
C PHE A 46 6.86 -6.29 -5.32
N TYR A 47 7.75 -5.87 -6.22
CA TYR A 47 8.92 -5.08 -5.84
C TYR A 47 8.53 -3.72 -5.23
N ILE A 48 7.57 -3.00 -5.82
CA ILE A 48 7.07 -1.74 -5.29
C ILE A 48 6.43 -1.94 -3.91
N GLN A 49 5.64 -3.00 -3.71
CA GLN A 49 5.09 -3.36 -2.40
C GLN A 49 6.21 -3.54 -1.36
N ALA A 50 7.28 -4.27 -1.71
CA ALA A 50 8.42 -4.47 -0.83
C ALA A 50 9.17 -3.15 -0.51
N GLU A 51 9.32 -2.25 -1.49
CA GLU A 51 9.92 -0.93 -1.25
C GLU A 51 9.07 -0.07 -0.30
N LEU A 52 7.74 -0.10 -0.46
CA LEU A 52 6.81 0.58 0.44
C LEU A 52 6.84 0.00 1.86
N GLU A 53 6.90 -1.33 1.99
CA GLU A 53 7.02 -2.01 3.28
C GLU A 53 8.33 -1.61 4.00
N GLN A 54 9.47 -1.61 3.29
CA GLN A 54 10.76 -1.15 3.82
C GLN A 54 10.72 0.32 4.25
N ALA A 55 9.93 1.15 3.56
CA ALA A 55 9.69 2.54 3.93
C ALA A 55 8.81 2.71 5.19
N GLY A 56 8.24 1.62 5.69
CA GLY A 56 7.35 1.57 6.84
C GLY A 56 5.88 1.83 6.50
N PHE A 57 5.47 1.65 5.25
CA PHE A 57 4.08 1.83 4.83
C PHE A 57 3.21 0.74 5.47
N LYS A 58 2.28 1.15 6.34
CA LYS A 58 1.36 0.26 7.06
C LYS A 58 -0.10 0.69 6.83
N PRO A 59 -0.73 0.29 5.71
CA PRO A 59 -2.09 0.68 5.33
C PRO A 59 -3.11 0.45 6.46
N SER A 60 -3.00 -0.70 7.13
CA SER A 60 -3.89 -1.11 8.23
C SER A 60 -3.81 -0.20 9.47
N LEU A 61 -2.72 0.56 9.64
CA LEU A 61 -2.60 1.55 10.71
C LEU A 61 -3.16 2.92 10.31
N LEU A 62 -3.04 3.29 9.03
CA LEU A 62 -3.52 4.57 8.51
C LEU A 62 -5.04 4.73 8.65
N GLY A 63 -5.80 3.64 8.47
CA GLY A 63 -7.25 3.66 8.69
C GLY A 63 -7.68 3.75 10.15
N LYS A 64 -6.83 3.33 11.09
CA LYS A 64 -7.13 3.28 12.54
C LYS A 64 -6.86 4.60 13.24
N THR A 65 -5.99 5.44 12.70
CA THR A 65 -5.63 6.73 13.29
C THR A 65 -6.64 7.84 12.98
N LEU A 66 -7.58 7.61 12.06
CA LEU A 66 -8.57 8.60 11.66
C LEU A 66 -9.87 8.50 12.49
N PRO A 67 -10.45 9.63 12.93
CA PRO A 67 -11.76 9.64 13.56
C PRO A 67 -12.83 9.13 12.59
N SER A 68 -13.65 8.16 13.00
CA SER A 68 -14.62 7.48 12.12
C SER A 68 -15.66 8.37 11.45
N LYS A 69 -15.89 9.59 11.95
CA LYS A 69 -16.84 10.58 11.43
C LYS A 69 -16.18 11.82 10.80
N ALA A 70 -14.86 11.84 10.65
CA ALA A 70 -14.19 12.98 10.03
C ALA A 70 -14.53 13.07 8.52
N PRO A 71 -14.67 14.27 7.95
CA PRO A 71 -14.82 14.45 6.51
C PRO A 71 -13.67 13.77 5.75
N GLY A 72 -13.97 13.14 4.61
CA GLY A 72 -12.95 12.50 3.76
C GLY A 72 -12.49 11.09 4.19
N VAL A 73 -12.90 10.61 5.36
CA VAL A 73 -12.52 9.28 5.87
C VAL A 73 -13.01 8.14 4.98
N GLU A 74 -14.21 8.26 4.39
CA GLU A 74 -14.72 7.25 3.46
C GLU A 74 -13.86 7.14 2.20
N SER A 75 -13.32 8.25 1.70
CA SER A 75 -12.37 8.24 0.58
C SER A 75 -11.08 7.52 0.95
N VAL A 76 -10.58 7.71 2.18
CA VAL A 76 -9.42 6.96 2.69
C VAL A 76 -9.72 5.46 2.78
N LYS A 77 -10.86 5.07 3.37
CA LYS A 77 -11.28 3.67 3.47
C LYS A 77 -11.43 3.01 2.10
N SER A 78 -11.97 3.74 1.12
CA SER A 78 -12.10 3.25 -0.25
C SER A 78 -10.74 2.95 -0.87
N GLU A 79 -9.75 3.85 -0.72
CA GLU A 79 -8.41 3.62 -1.26
C GLU A 79 -7.64 2.53 -0.49
N LEU A 80 -7.88 2.36 0.82
CA LEU A 80 -7.34 1.24 1.60
C LEU A 80 -7.94 -0.10 1.14
N SER A 81 -9.25 -0.16 0.90
CA SER A 81 -9.89 -1.36 0.36
C SER A 81 -9.37 -1.69 -1.04
N ARG A 82 -9.09 -0.67 -1.87
CA ARG A 82 -8.46 -0.85 -3.18
C ARG A 82 -7.04 -1.39 -3.06
N TRP A 83 -6.26 -0.90 -2.11
CA TRP A 83 -4.93 -1.44 -1.81
C TRP A 83 -5.02 -2.93 -1.46
N ASP A 84 -5.91 -3.29 -0.52
CA ASP A 84 -6.06 -4.68 -0.07
C ASP A 84 -6.43 -5.64 -1.21
N LYS A 85 -7.25 -5.20 -2.16
CA LYS A 85 -7.64 -6.00 -3.34
C LYS A 85 -6.49 -6.24 -4.33
N ASN A 86 -5.55 -5.31 -4.41
CA ASN A 86 -4.41 -5.39 -5.32
C ASN A 86 -3.15 -5.98 -4.65
N PHE A 87 -3.21 -6.23 -3.34
CA PHE A 87 -2.06 -6.69 -2.57
C PHE A 87 -1.66 -8.12 -2.95
N ILE A 88 -0.41 -8.29 -3.37
CA ILE A 88 0.18 -9.60 -3.67
C ILE A 88 0.62 -10.27 -2.36
N ASP A 89 -0.20 -11.21 -1.88
CA ASP A 89 0.08 -12.06 -0.71
C ASP A 89 0.76 -13.37 -1.16
N VAL A 90 2.10 -13.39 -1.12
CA VAL A 90 2.90 -14.56 -1.53
C VAL A 90 2.59 -15.81 -0.68
N PRO A 91 2.50 -15.75 0.65
CA PRO A 91 2.05 -16.88 1.47
C PRO A 91 0.69 -17.46 1.03
N ALA A 92 -0.32 -16.62 0.80
CA ALA A 92 -1.65 -17.07 0.38
C ALA A 92 -1.62 -17.71 -1.01
N LEU A 93 -0.85 -17.14 -1.94
CA LEU A 93 -0.64 -17.70 -3.28
C LEU A 93 0.04 -19.08 -3.21
N LYS A 94 1.08 -19.21 -2.38
CA LYS A 94 1.80 -20.49 -2.19
C LYS A 94 0.89 -21.57 -1.62
N ALA A 95 0.14 -21.26 -0.56
CA ALA A 95 -0.80 -22.21 0.04
C ALA A 95 -1.90 -22.66 -0.94
N THR A 96 -2.35 -21.76 -1.82
CA THR A 96 -3.34 -22.08 -2.86
C THR A 96 -2.74 -23.01 -3.91
N ALA A 97 -1.51 -22.75 -4.35
CA ALA A 97 -0.81 -23.60 -5.31
C ALA A 97 -0.56 -25.02 -4.77
N GLU A 98 -0.14 -25.14 -3.51
CA GLU A 98 0.10 -26.44 -2.85
C GLU A 98 -1.19 -27.28 -2.72
N LYS A 99 -2.32 -26.65 -2.41
CA LYS A 99 -3.62 -27.31 -2.38
C LYS A 99 -4.02 -27.86 -3.75
N ALA A 100 -3.89 -27.05 -4.79
CA ALA A 100 -4.21 -27.45 -6.16
C ALA A 100 -3.39 -28.66 -6.64
N THR A 101 -2.13 -28.77 -6.21
CA THR A 101 -1.27 -29.94 -6.53
C THR A 101 -1.59 -31.19 -5.72
N THR A 102 -2.30 -31.08 -4.60
CA THR A 102 -2.65 -32.23 -3.74
C THR A 102 -3.98 -32.87 -4.16
N GLU A 103 -4.81 -32.15 -4.92
CA GLU A 103 -6.11 -32.61 -5.43
C GLU A 103 -6.02 -33.34 -6.79
N VAL A 104 -4.81 -33.63 -7.27
CA VAL A 104 -4.51 -34.38 -8.52
C VAL A 104 -3.81 -35.69 -8.18
#